data_AF-A0A7D5NFC3-F1
#
_entry.id   AF-A0A7D5NFC3-F1
#
_cell.length_a   1.000
_cell.length_b   1.000
_cell.length_c   1.000
_cell.angle_alpha   90.00
_cell.angle_beta   90.00
_cell.angle_gamma   90.00
#
_symmetry.space_group_name_H-M   'P 1'
#
loop_
_entity.id
_entity.type
_entity.pdbx_description
1 polymer ?
#
loop_
_entity_poly.entity_id
_entity_poly.type
_entity_poly.pdbx_seq_one_letter_code
_entity_poly.pdbx_strand_id
1 'polypeptide(L)'
;MHFLRFSLSFLLLFFTFSCKENVIVVNNTKLPPKLTSVEPEQIYPFDLVTIFGENLGLGGDSSFIVIDSLFIIGSKDCMKWNNSFIQFIAPKNFHNGKLYVVVGKDTSNSLNFNYYAYPKIDFVLVPSGFFSMGSKTGLGYEQPVHEVQITNSFLISAFEITQKQWLSVMDTNPSAFIGEKLPVMNVDWFDAIIFCNRLSKMMNLDTCYIIEDTNKVIFDTTANGFRLPTEAEWEYACRAGTNGDFAGNGNPLDMGWFDVNSGMKPHPVGEKSPNSWGIFDMHGNVWEWCWDWFDPFYYEKSPKVNPRGPNNGKIRVVRGGCWQKGTTFGRSSSRQFPEDQKSNIGFRIVRTVTK
;
A
#
# COMPACT_ATOMS: atom_id res chain seq x y z
N MET A 1 106.57 -55.40 -31.64
CA MET A 1 105.48 -54.85 -32.49
C MET A 1 104.46 -54.18 -31.57
N HIS A 2 104.26 -52.88 -31.75
CA HIS A 2 103.31 -52.05 -31.01
C HIS A 2 101.88 -52.58 -31.07
N PHE A 3 101.13 -52.46 -29.96
CA PHE A 3 99.81 -51.81 -29.90
C PHE A 3 99.40 -51.65 -28.42
N LEU A 4 99.36 -50.41 -27.93
CA LEU A 4 98.67 -50.01 -26.69
C LEU A 4 97.27 -49.52 -27.06
N ARG A 5 96.25 -49.88 -26.27
CA ARG A 5 94.95 -49.21 -26.21
C ARG A 5 94.79 -48.60 -24.81
N PHE A 6 94.50 -47.30 -24.75
CA PHE A 6 94.04 -46.58 -23.55
C PHE A 6 92.58 -46.17 -23.74
N SER A 7 91.79 -46.27 -22.68
CA SER A 7 90.37 -45.89 -22.60
C SER A 7 90.22 -44.43 -22.13
N LEU A 8 89.31 -43.70 -22.78
CA LEU A 8 88.91 -42.32 -22.48
C LEU A 8 88.04 -42.23 -21.22
N SER A 9 88.12 -41.10 -20.51
CA SER A 9 87.12 -40.64 -19.52
C SER A 9 86.77 -39.17 -19.81
N PHE A 10 85.48 -38.88 -19.91
CA PHE A 10 84.91 -37.55 -20.19
C PHE A 10 84.45 -36.89 -18.88
N LEU A 11 84.78 -35.60 -18.68
CA LEU A 11 84.26 -34.76 -17.60
C LEU A 11 83.48 -33.59 -18.23
N LEU A 12 82.17 -33.48 -17.96
CA LEU A 12 81.33 -32.35 -18.40
C LEU A 12 81.09 -31.38 -17.23
N LEU A 13 81.39 -30.10 -17.44
CA LEU A 13 81.02 -29.00 -16.54
C LEU A 13 79.58 -28.56 -16.76
N PHE A 14 78.82 -28.38 -15.68
CA PHE A 14 77.51 -27.73 -15.66
C PHE A 14 77.64 -26.22 -15.45
N PHE A 15 77.04 -25.41 -16.32
CA PHE A 15 76.76 -24.00 -16.08
C PHE A 15 75.26 -23.84 -15.79
N THR A 16 74.92 -23.32 -14.60
CA THR A 16 73.54 -22.95 -14.24
C THR A 16 73.27 -21.51 -14.66
N PHE A 17 72.34 -21.29 -15.58
CA PHE A 17 71.75 -19.98 -15.84
C PHE A 17 70.51 -19.79 -14.95
N SER A 18 70.49 -18.72 -14.15
CA SER A 18 69.34 -18.30 -13.35
C SER A 18 68.44 -17.40 -14.19
N CYS A 19 67.26 -17.90 -14.56
CA CYS A 19 66.17 -17.08 -15.09
C CYS A 19 65.32 -16.57 -13.91
N LYS A 20 65.37 -15.27 -13.61
CA LYS A 20 64.35 -14.61 -12.79
C LYS A 20 63.11 -14.43 -13.66
N GLU A 21 62.10 -15.26 -13.47
CA GLU A 21 60.76 -14.95 -13.92
C GLU A 21 60.23 -13.79 -13.07
N ASN A 22 59.99 -12.64 -13.72
CA ASN A 22 59.19 -11.58 -13.13
C ASN A 22 57.73 -12.06 -13.08
N VAL A 23 57.35 -12.69 -11.98
CA VAL A 23 55.95 -12.91 -11.63
C VAL A 23 55.32 -11.53 -11.42
N ILE A 24 54.57 -11.05 -12.41
CA ILE A 24 53.64 -9.95 -12.21
C ILE A 24 52.53 -10.52 -11.32
N VAL A 25 52.67 -10.35 -10.01
CA VAL A 25 51.57 -10.53 -9.08
C VAL A 25 50.61 -9.38 -9.37
N VAL A 26 49.63 -9.62 -10.25
CA VAL A 26 48.44 -8.77 -10.30
C VAL A 26 47.73 -8.99 -8.97
N ASN A 27 48.02 -8.13 -8.01
CA ASN A 27 47.22 -7.98 -6.81
C ASN A 27 45.84 -7.50 -7.29
N ASN A 28 44.97 -8.44 -7.67
CA ASN A 28 43.53 -8.22 -7.74
C ASN A 28 43.04 -8.04 -6.30
N THR A 29 43.42 -6.93 -5.66
CA THR A 29 42.82 -6.50 -4.41
C THR A 29 41.37 -6.16 -4.74
N LYS A 30 40.50 -7.15 -4.57
CA LYS A 30 39.06 -6.94 -4.61
C LYS A 30 38.75 -5.81 -3.63
N LEU A 31 38.29 -4.68 -4.15
CA LEU A 31 37.90 -3.55 -3.31
C LEU A 31 36.72 -3.99 -2.42
N PRO A 32 36.65 -3.53 -1.16
CA PRO A 32 35.52 -3.85 -0.29
C PRO A 32 34.22 -3.29 -0.89
N PRO A 33 33.07 -3.91 -0.59
CA PRO A 33 31.78 -3.40 -1.03
C PRO A 33 31.56 -1.99 -0.49
N LYS A 34 31.01 -1.09 -1.31
CA LYS A 34 30.72 0.29 -0.92
C LYS A 34 29.31 0.65 -1.34
N LEU A 35 28.47 1.06 -0.39
CA LEU A 35 27.10 1.49 -0.65
C LEU A 35 27.07 2.98 -0.97
N THR A 36 26.27 3.35 -1.97
CA THR A 36 26.10 4.73 -2.43
C THR A 36 24.74 5.30 -2.04
N SER A 37 23.65 4.55 -2.26
CA SER A 37 22.30 4.96 -1.91
C SER A 37 21.36 3.77 -1.68
N VAL A 38 20.21 4.05 -1.06
CA VAL A 38 19.07 3.13 -0.95
C VAL A 38 17.86 3.84 -1.53
N GLU A 39 17.15 3.18 -2.44
CA GLU A 39 15.95 3.70 -3.07
C GLU A 39 14.77 2.72 -2.89
N PRO A 40 13.56 3.19 -2.58
CA PRO A 40 13.21 4.60 -2.30
C PRO A 40 13.80 5.10 -0.96
N GLU A 41 13.89 6.42 -0.79
CA GLU A 41 14.40 7.04 0.45
C GLU A 41 13.50 6.76 1.66
N GLN A 42 12.18 6.75 1.43
CA GLN A 42 11.17 6.36 2.42
C GLN A 42 10.63 4.99 2.03
N ILE A 43 10.79 4.02 2.92
CA ILE A 43 10.49 2.62 2.65
C ILE A 43 9.30 2.20 3.50
N TYR A 44 8.34 1.55 2.86
CA TYR A 44 7.13 1.01 3.47
C TYR A 44 7.09 -0.52 3.32
N PRO A 45 6.19 -1.21 4.06
CA PRO A 45 6.01 -2.65 3.88
C PRO A 45 5.75 -3.00 2.41
N PHE A 46 6.43 -4.06 1.94
CA PHE A 46 6.35 -4.60 0.59
C PHE A 46 6.85 -3.67 -0.52
N ASP A 47 7.62 -2.63 -0.20
CA ASP A 47 8.33 -1.87 -1.24
C ASP A 47 9.47 -2.68 -1.84
N LEU A 48 9.65 -2.55 -3.15
CA LEU A 48 10.88 -2.97 -3.80
C LEU A 48 11.99 -1.98 -3.42
N VAL A 49 12.95 -2.45 -2.63
CA VAL A 49 14.11 -1.68 -2.22
C VAL A 49 15.29 -2.03 -3.11
N THR A 50 15.97 -1.02 -3.62
CA THR A 50 17.23 -1.13 -4.34
C THR A 50 18.35 -0.48 -3.55
N ILE A 51 19.36 -1.27 -3.17
CA ILE A 51 20.61 -0.77 -2.62
C ILE A 51 21.59 -0.61 -3.78
N PHE A 52 22.11 0.59 -3.99
CA PHE A 52 23.14 0.87 -4.99
C PHE A 52 24.52 0.89 -4.35
N GLY A 53 25.53 0.50 -5.13
CA GLY A 53 26.90 0.50 -4.66
C GLY A 53 27.91 0.04 -5.70
N GLU A 54 29.11 -0.23 -5.22
CA GLU A 54 30.23 -0.75 -5.98
C GLU A 54 30.81 -1.97 -5.28
N ASN A 55 31.34 -2.92 -6.06
CA ASN A 55 32.01 -4.12 -5.55
C ASN A 55 31.11 -5.02 -4.67
N LEU A 56 29.79 -5.01 -4.92
CA LEU A 56 28.81 -5.81 -4.17
C LEU A 56 28.89 -7.31 -4.52
N GLY A 57 29.72 -7.70 -5.49
CA GLY A 57 29.88 -9.09 -5.92
C GLY A 57 28.63 -9.68 -6.58
N LEU A 58 28.60 -10.99 -6.75
CA LEU A 58 27.50 -11.71 -7.40
C LEU A 58 26.58 -12.44 -6.40
N GLY A 59 26.69 -12.12 -5.10
CA GLY A 59 26.02 -12.85 -4.03
C GLY A 59 26.65 -14.23 -3.75
N GLY A 60 25.99 -15.04 -2.93
CA GLY A 60 26.42 -16.37 -2.52
C GLY A 60 26.04 -16.69 -1.07
N ASP A 61 26.35 -17.89 -0.59
CA ASP A 61 25.96 -18.35 0.76
C ASP A 61 26.52 -17.50 1.92
N SER A 62 27.57 -16.73 1.64
CA SER A 62 28.22 -15.80 2.57
C SER A 62 27.92 -14.33 2.26
N SER A 63 26.90 -14.05 1.45
CA SER A 63 26.49 -12.69 1.10
C SER A 63 25.09 -12.39 1.63
N PHE A 64 24.95 -11.31 2.38
CA PHE A 64 23.69 -10.94 3.01
C PHE A 64 23.63 -9.44 3.31
N ILE A 65 22.41 -8.92 3.38
CA ILE A 65 22.09 -7.58 3.85
C ILE A 65 21.84 -7.67 5.35
N VAL A 66 22.38 -6.72 6.13
CA VAL A 66 22.05 -6.56 7.54
C VAL A 66 21.36 -5.23 7.76
N ILE A 67 20.25 -5.25 8.49
CA ILE A 67 19.48 -4.07 8.88
C ILE A 67 19.30 -4.08 10.40
N ASP A 68 19.72 -2.99 11.04
CA ASP A 68 19.65 -2.75 12.49
C ASP A 68 20.26 -3.87 13.35
N SER A 69 21.28 -4.57 12.82
CA SER A 69 21.98 -5.69 13.47
C SER A 69 21.13 -6.92 13.85
N LEU A 70 19.83 -6.90 13.59
CA LEU A 70 18.89 -7.97 13.97
C LEU A 70 18.29 -8.69 12.76
N PHE A 71 18.18 -7.99 11.63
CA PHE A 71 17.57 -8.54 10.43
C PHE A 71 18.62 -8.85 9.38
N ILE A 72 18.61 -10.10 8.92
CA ILE A 72 19.51 -10.62 7.90
C ILE A 72 18.69 -11.09 6.72
N ILE A 73 19.02 -10.59 5.52
CA ILE A 73 18.42 -11.03 4.25
C ILE A 73 19.54 -11.68 3.44
N GLY A 74 19.44 -12.99 3.24
CA GLY A 74 20.42 -13.72 2.43
C GLY A 74 20.35 -13.30 0.96
N SER A 75 21.45 -13.41 0.22
CA SER A 75 21.45 -13.07 -1.20
C SER A 75 20.46 -13.90 -2.03
N LYS A 76 20.10 -15.11 -1.54
CA LYS A 76 19.11 -16.00 -2.16
C LYS A 76 17.67 -15.53 -1.96
N ASP A 77 17.42 -14.71 -0.93
CA ASP A 77 16.10 -14.11 -0.65
C ASP A 77 15.94 -12.75 -1.34
N CYS A 78 17.00 -12.26 -2.00
CA CYS A 78 16.97 -11.05 -2.81
C CYS A 78 16.39 -11.34 -4.19
N MET A 79 15.63 -10.38 -4.71
CA MET A 79 15.09 -10.41 -6.08
C MET A 79 16.21 -10.35 -7.12
N LYS A 80 17.21 -9.51 -6.87
CA LYS A 80 18.41 -9.38 -7.71
C LYS A 80 19.62 -9.06 -6.84
N TRP A 81 20.78 -9.57 -7.24
CA TRP A 81 22.06 -9.21 -6.64
C TRP A 81 23.12 -9.20 -7.73
N ASN A 82 23.82 -8.09 -7.89
CA ASN A 82 25.00 -7.99 -8.75
C ASN A 82 25.98 -6.96 -8.20
N ASN A 83 27.05 -6.71 -8.95
CA ASN A 83 28.17 -5.91 -8.49
C ASN A 83 27.85 -4.43 -8.23
N SER A 84 26.76 -3.92 -8.80
CA SER A 84 26.37 -2.51 -8.73
C SER A 84 25.07 -2.25 -7.96
N PHE A 85 24.22 -3.26 -7.79
CA PHE A 85 23.00 -3.11 -7.01
C PHE A 85 22.45 -4.44 -6.45
N ILE A 86 21.64 -4.31 -5.40
CA ILE A 86 20.88 -5.40 -4.77
C ILE A 86 19.42 -4.98 -4.67
N GLN A 87 18.50 -5.85 -5.05
CA GLN A 87 17.06 -5.62 -4.96
C GLN A 87 16.41 -6.66 -4.05
N PHE A 88 15.55 -6.21 -3.14
CA PHE A 88 14.77 -7.08 -2.26
C PHE A 88 13.40 -6.44 -1.95
N ILE A 89 12.45 -7.23 -1.48
CA ILE A 89 11.16 -6.72 -1.02
C ILE A 89 11.25 -6.43 0.47
N ALA A 90 10.94 -5.20 0.87
CA ALA A 90 10.90 -4.81 2.28
C ALA A 90 9.82 -5.64 3.00
N PRO A 91 10.20 -6.45 4.01
CA PRO A 91 9.23 -7.23 4.76
C PRO A 91 8.39 -6.34 5.70
N LYS A 92 7.26 -6.88 6.20
CA LYS A 92 6.27 -6.15 7.01
C LYS A 92 6.74 -5.76 8.42
N ASN A 93 7.55 -6.60 9.07
CA ASN A 93 7.87 -6.46 10.50
C ASN A 93 9.27 -5.88 10.73
N PHE A 94 9.58 -4.76 10.08
CA PHE A 94 10.89 -4.11 10.16
C PHE A 94 10.85 -2.80 10.95
N HIS A 95 12.03 -2.33 11.32
CA HIS A 95 12.23 -1.08 12.04
C HIS A 95 13.30 -0.23 11.35
N ASN A 96 13.28 1.06 11.66
CA ASN A 96 14.32 2.00 11.25
C ASN A 96 15.68 1.58 11.80
N GLY A 97 16.74 1.77 11.02
CA GLY A 97 18.09 1.48 11.51
C GLY A 97 19.20 1.71 10.50
N LYS A 98 20.36 1.11 10.77
CA LYS A 98 21.51 1.10 9.86
C LYS A 98 21.46 -0.12 8.96
N LEU A 99 21.66 0.10 7.66
CA LEU A 99 21.79 -0.95 6.66
C LEU A 99 23.25 -1.05 6.20
N TYR A 100 23.78 -2.26 6.12
CA TYR A 100 25.06 -2.57 5.48
C TYR A 100 24.99 -3.92 4.77
N VAL A 101 25.96 -4.19 3.90
CA VAL A 101 26.04 -5.42 3.11
C VAL A 101 27.32 -6.16 3.45
N VAL A 102 27.23 -7.47 3.61
CA VAL A 102 28.35 -8.39 3.76
C VAL A 102 28.49 -9.20 2.47
N VAL A 103 29.71 -9.30 1.95
CA VAL A 103 30.05 -10.08 0.75
C VAL A 103 31.26 -10.97 1.06
N GLY A 104 31.00 -12.22 1.42
CA GLY A 104 32.06 -13.13 1.85
C GLY A 104 32.57 -12.76 3.24
N LYS A 105 33.76 -12.15 3.30
CA LYS A 105 34.38 -11.68 4.56
C LYS A 105 34.37 -10.16 4.69
N ASP A 106 34.01 -9.45 3.62
CA ASP A 106 34.09 -8.00 3.56
C ASP A 106 32.73 -7.38 3.94
N THR A 107 32.77 -6.29 4.72
CA THR A 107 31.59 -5.53 5.14
C THR A 107 31.66 -4.13 4.52
N SER A 108 30.53 -3.64 4.02
CA SER A 108 30.44 -2.29 3.45
C SER A 108 30.40 -1.19 4.51
N ASN A 109 30.45 0.08 4.07
CA ASN A 109 29.91 1.18 4.86
C ASN A 109 28.42 0.99 5.13
N SER A 110 27.88 1.71 6.12
CA SER A 110 26.45 1.71 6.43
C SER A 110 25.71 2.92 5.84
N LEU A 111 24.43 2.74 5.55
CA LEU A 111 23.48 3.78 5.17
C LEU A 111 22.31 3.78 6.16
N ASN A 112 21.53 4.88 6.19
CA ASN A 112 20.27 4.90 6.92
C ASN A 112 19.21 4.11 6.15
N PHE A 113 18.42 3.34 6.88
CA PHE A 113 17.25 2.63 6.36
C PHE A 113 16.00 3.24 6.98
N ASN A 114 15.39 4.18 6.25
CA ASN A 114 14.22 4.93 6.73
C ASN A 114 12.94 4.16 6.41
N TYR A 115 12.61 3.21 7.28
CA TYR A 115 11.46 2.35 7.23
C TYR A 115 10.30 2.85 8.09
N TYR A 116 9.13 2.96 7.49
CA TYR A 116 7.88 3.30 8.16
C TYR A 116 7.04 2.04 8.31
N ALA A 117 6.84 1.57 9.54
CA ALA A 117 6.11 0.34 9.84
C ALA A 117 4.58 0.48 9.73
N TYR A 118 4.10 1.21 8.71
CA TYR A 118 2.71 1.42 8.34
C TYR A 118 2.61 1.64 6.83
N PRO A 119 1.45 1.37 6.20
CA PRO A 119 1.32 1.60 4.76
C PRO A 119 1.40 3.08 4.39
N LYS A 120 1.99 3.39 3.23
CA LYS A 120 1.81 4.69 2.59
C LYS A 120 0.37 4.81 2.07
N ILE A 121 -0.32 5.86 2.49
CA ILE A 121 -1.67 6.21 2.04
C ILE A 121 -1.68 7.67 1.62
N ASP A 122 -2.11 7.93 0.39
CA ASP A 122 -2.30 9.30 -0.10
C ASP A 122 -3.66 9.82 0.37
N PHE A 123 -3.66 11.01 0.97
CA PHE A 123 -4.86 11.64 1.53
C PHE A 123 -5.20 12.94 0.82
N VAL A 124 -6.50 13.20 0.67
CA VAL A 124 -7.07 14.46 0.24
C VAL A 124 -7.70 15.17 1.43
N LEU A 125 -7.44 16.47 1.59
CA LEU A 125 -8.12 17.30 2.57
C LEU A 125 -9.50 17.72 2.04
N VAL A 126 -10.56 17.24 2.68
CA VAL A 126 -11.93 17.66 2.42
C VAL A 126 -12.28 18.82 3.35
N PRO A 127 -12.68 20.00 2.83
CA PRO A 127 -13.02 21.14 3.67
C PRO A 127 -14.32 20.91 4.45
N SER A 128 -14.52 21.61 5.56
CA SER A 128 -15.86 21.71 6.17
C SER A 128 -16.80 22.49 5.24
N GLY A 129 -18.10 22.17 5.24
CA GLY A 129 -19.05 22.90 4.42
C GLY A 129 -20.47 22.37 4.49
N PHE A 130 -21.28 22.81 3.53
CA PHE A 130 -22.67 22.38 3.38
C PHE A 130 -22.86 21.72 2.01
N PHE A 131 -23.78 20.78 1.93
CA PHE A 131 -24.24 20.22 0.65
C PHE A 131 -25.66 19.69 0.73
N SER A 132 -26.27 19.47 -0.44
CA SER A 132 -27.56 18.80 -0.57
C SER A 132 -27.34 17.29 -0.73
N MET A 133 -27.73 16.52 0.27
CA MET A 133 -27.61 15.06 0.30
C MET A 133 -28.88 14.40 -0.25
N GLY A 134 -28.72 13.33 -1.04
CA GLY A 134 -29.80 12.57 -1.66
C GLY A 134 -30.13 12.97 -3.10
N SER A 135 -31.26 12.50 -3.61
CA SER A 135 -31.69 12.75 -4.99
C SER A 135 -33.21 12.88 -5.10
N LYS A 136 -33.69 13.84 -5.91
CA LYS A 136 -35.13 14.03 -6.20
C LYS A 136 -35.70 12.97 -7.14
N THR A 137 -34.84 12.33 -7.92
CA THR A 137 -35.19 11.36 -8.98
C THR A 137 -34.65 9.96 -8.69
N GLY A 138 -33.92 9.81 -7.57
CA GLY A 138 -33.42 8.52 -7.10
C GLY A 138 -34.50 7.67 -6.43
N LEU A 139 -34.07 6.54 -5.87
CA LEU A 139 -34.96 5.63 -5.16
C LEU A 139 -35.54 6.28 -3.89
N GLY A 140 -36.63 5.71 -3.35
CA GLY A 140 -37.31 6.29 -2.18
C GLY A 140 -36.40 6.49 -0.97
N TYR A 141 -35.42 5.59 -0.76
CA TYR A 141 -34.45 5.71 0.33
C TYR A 141 -33.32 6.72 0.08
N GLU A 142 -33.26 7.32 -1.12
CA GLU A 142 -32.38 8.45 -1.45
C GLU A 142 -33.11 9.80 -1.28
N GLN A 143 -34.37 9.78 -0.85
CA GLN A 143 -35.24 10.93 -0.67
C GLN A 143 -35.61 11.13 0.81
N PRO A 144 -35.98 12.36 1.22
CA PRO A 144 -35.89 13.59 0.45
C PRO A 144 -34.45 14.11 0.34
N VAL A 145 -34.23 15.01 -0.63
CA VAL A 145 -33.02 15.84 -0.62
C VAL A 145 -33.06 16.74 0.61
N HIS A 146 -31.99 16.73 1.40
CA HIS A 146 -31.88 17.52 2.63
C HIS A 146 -30.49 18.16 2.75
N GLU A 147 -30.41 19.30 3.43
CA GLU A 147 -29.12 19.98 3.64
C GLU A 147 -28.36 19.33 4.80
N VAL A 148 -27.08 19.07 4.56
CA VAL A 148 -26.15 18.55 5.56
C VAL A 148 -24.98 19.51 5.72
N GLN A 149 -24.57 19.74 6.97
CA GLN A 149 -23.39 20.47 7.38
C GLN A 149 -22.32 19.49 7.88
N ILE A 150 -21.16 19.49 7.23
CA ILE A 150 -19.94 18.88 7.71
C ILE A 150 -19.13 19.96 8.44
N THR A 151 -18.98 19.85 9.76
CA THR A 151 -18.42 20.95 10.57
C THR A 151 -16.91 21.00 10.59
N ASN A 152 -16.25 19.85 10.47
CA ASN A 152 -14.80 19.74 10.52
C ASN A 152 -14.27 19.31 9.15
N SER A 153 -13.16 19.88 8.74
CA SER A 153 -12.38 19.29 7.65
C SER A 153 -11.89 17.90 8.06
N PHE A 154 -11.74 17.02 7.10
CA PHE A 154 -11.22 15.68 7.31
C PHE A 154 -10.30 15.27 6.17
N LEU A 155 -9.35 14.41 6.46
CA LEU A 155 -8.57 13.70 5.45
C LEU A 155 -9.38 12.50 4.99
N ILE A 156 -9.40 12.21 3.69
CA ILE A 156 -9.94 10.99 3.10
C ILE A 156 -8.87 10.32 2.24
N SER A 157 -8.75 9.00 2.26
CA SER A 157 -7.83 8.32 1.35
C SER A 157 -8.27 8.61 -0.10
N ALA A 158 -7.30 9.05 -0.92
CA ALA A 158 -7.55 9.44 -2.31
C ALA A 158 -8.13 8.28 -3.14
N PHE A 159 -7.78 7.06 -2.73
CA PHE A 159 -8.19 5.80 -3.33
C PHE A 159 -8.91 4.92 -2.30
N GLU A 160 -9.57 3.87 -2.78
CA GLU A 160 -9.95 2.73 -1.95
C GLU A 160 -8.68 2.10 -1.32
N ILE A 161 -8.81 1.49 -0.13
CA ILE A 161 -7.67 0.81 0.49
C ILE A 161 -7.23 -0.35 -0.39
N THR A 162 -5.96 -0.35 -0.79
CA THR A 162 -5.43 -1.39 -1.68
C THR A 162 -5.08 -2.67 -0.93
N GLN A 163 -4.92 -3.77 -1.66
CA GLN A 163 -4.50 -5.04 -1.07
C GLN A 163 -3.11 -4.97 -0.42
N LYS A 164 -2.18 -4.19 -0.99
CA LYS A 164 -0.87 -3.94 -0.37
C LYS A 164 -1.01 -3.17 0.95
N GLN A 165 -1.84 -2.13 0.97
CA GLN A 165 -2.09 -1.35 2.19
C GLN A 165 -2.79 -2.21 3.26
N TRP A 166 -3.76 -3.02 2.86
CA TRP A 166 -4.43 -3.98 3.71
C TRP A 166 -3.44 -4.95 4.36
N LEU A 167 -2.63 -5.66 3.57
CA LEU A 167 -1.63 -6.62 4.08
C LEU A 167 -0.56 -5.99 4.97
N SER A 168 -0.32 -4.68 4.82
CA SER A 168 0.60 -3.95 5.68
C SER A 168 0.07 -3.80 7.12
N VAL A 169 -1.24 -3.89 7.31
CA VAL A 169 -1.93 -3.71 8.61
C VAL A 169 -2.55 -5.01 9.12
N MET A 170 -3.09 -5.81 8.20
CA MET A 170 -3.82 -7.06 8.44
C MET A 170 -2.97 -8.25 8.04
N ASP A 171 -3.41 -9.45 8.41
CA ASP A 171 -2.56 -10.65 8.37
C ASP A 171 -2.82 -11.55 7.15
N THR A 172 -4.00 -11.41 6.53
CA THR A 172 -4.43 -12.18 5.36
C THR A 172 -5.03 -11.26 4.31
N ASN A 173 -5.09 -11.68 3.05
CA ASN A 173 -5.82 -10.97 1.99
C ASN A 173 -7.06 -11.77 1.60
N PRO A 174 -8.28 -11.30 1.91
CA PRO A 174 -9.52 -12.03 1.59
C PRO A 174 -9.99 -11.84 0.14
N SER A 175 -9.30 -11.01 -0.64
CA SER A 175 -9.71 -10.65 -2.00
C SER A 175 -9.60 -11.85 -2.96
N ALA A 176 -10.61 -12.05 -3.80
CA ALA A 176 -10.61 -13.13 -4.79
C ALA A 176 -9.69 -12.84 -5.99
N PHE A 177 -9.56 -11.57 -6.39
CA PHE A 177 -8.60 -11.12 -7.39
C PHE A 177 -7.36 -10.58 -6.67
N ILE A 178 -6.17 -11.03 -7.06
CA ILE A 178 -4.92 -10.68 -6.38
C ILE A 178 -4.15 -9.63 -7.19
N GLY A 179 -3.78 -8.54 -6.53
CA GLY A 179 -2.91 -7.51 -7.10
C GLY A 179 -2.66 -6.37 -6.12
N GLU A 180 -1.39 -5.96 -5.96
CA GLU A 180 -0.98 -4.99 -4.92
C GLU A 180 -1.72 -3.65 -4.99
N LYS A 181 -2.06 -3.21 -6.21
CA LYS A 181 -2.77 -1.95 -6.48
C LYS A 181 -4.29 -2.11 -6.63
N LEU A 182 -4.80 -3.33 -6.62
CA LEU A 182 -6.25 -3.56 -6.60
C LEU A 182 -6.81 -3.13 -5.24
N PRO A 183 -8.06 -2.65 -5.17
CA PRO A 183 -8.74 -2.48 -3.89
C PRO A 183 -8.81 -3.81 -3.15
N VAL A 184 -8.68 -3.76 -1.82
CA VAL A 184 -9.07 -4.90 -0.99
C VAL A 184 -10.58 -5.04 -1.05
N MET A 185 -11.05 -6.27 -1.25
CA MET A 185 -12.47 -6.58 -1.31
C MET A 185 -12.76 -7.88 -0.59
N ASN A 186 -14.05 -8.24 -0.47
CA ASN A 186 -14.48 -9.39 0.32
C ASN A 186 -14.11 -9.23 1.81
N VAL A 187 -14.16 -7.99 2.29
CA VAL A 187 -13.91 -7.62 3.68
C VAL A 187 -15.23 -7.31 4.37
N ASP A 188 -15.37 -7.75 5.61
CA ASP A 188 -16.51 -7.37 6.43
C ASP A 188 -16.35 -5.96 6.97
N TRP A 189 -17.47 -5.30 7.25
CA TRP A 189 -17.48 -4.00 7.92
C TRP A 189 -16.66 -4.03 9.23
N PHE A 190 -16.75 -5.14 9.96
CA PHE A 190 -16.00 -5.33 11.20
C PHE A 190 -14.48 -5.39 10.97
N ASP A 191 -14.03 -6.04 9.90
CA ASP A 191 -12.60 -6.07 9.55
C ASP A 191 -12.10 -4.68 9.14
N ALA A 192 -12.94 -3.91 8.44
CA ALA A 192 -12.61 -2.54 8.03
C ALA A 192 -12.41 -1.60 9.24
N ILE A 193 -13.23 -1.71 10.29
CA ILE A 193 -13.02 -0.93 11.53
C ILE A 193 -11.82 -1.42 12.34
N ILE A 194 -11.50 -2.72 12.30
CA ILE A 194 -10.27 -3.27 12.90
C ILE A 194 -9.05 -2.71 12.16
N PHE A 195 -9.06 -2.68 10.83
CA PHE A 195 -8.02 -2.06 10.02
C PHE A 195 -7.81 -0.61 10.46
N CYS A 196 -8.88 0.18 10.58
CA CYS A 196 -8.82 1.57 11.02
C CYS A 196 -8.15 1.72 12.40
N ASN A 197 -8.54 0.90 13.38
CA ASN A 197 -7.96 0.93 14.72
C ASN A 197 -6.49 0.48 14.73
N ARG A 198 -6.13 -0.58 14.01
CA ARG A 198 -4.75 -1.07 13.91
C ARG A 198 -3.85 -0.02 13.26
N LEU A 199 -4.28 0.56 12.15
CA LEU A 199 -3.54 1.64 11.48
C LEU A 199 -3.36 2.85 12.40
N SER A 200 -4.40 3.23 13.14
CA SER A 200 -4.32 4.32 14.14
C SER A 200 -3.22 4.05 15.16
N LYS A 201 -3.18 2.84 15.74
CA LYS A 201 -2.13 2.43 16.69
C LYS A 201 -0.73 2.42 16.07
N MET A 202 -0.60 1.90 14.85
CA MET A 202 0.68 1.89 14.12
C MET A 202 1.24 3.30 13.89
N MET A 203 0.36 4.30 13.83
CA MET A 203 0.72 5.71 13.68
C MET A 203 0.66 6.51 14.99
N ASN A 204 0.58 5.84 16.15
CA ASN A 204 0.49 6.46 17.48
C ASN A 204 -0.69 7.45 17.63
N LEU A 205 -1.85 7.09 17.10
CA LEU A 205 -3.11 7.84 17.21
C LEU A 205 -4.10 7.12 18.13
N ASP A 206 -5.05 7.88 18.66
CA ASP A 206 -6.20 7.33 19.41
C ASP A 206 -7.13 6.58 18.45
N THR A 207 -7.76 5.50 18.93
CA THR A 207 -8.69 4.70 18.13
C THR A 207 -10.10 5.29 18.13
N CYS A 208 -10.71 5.48 16.96
CA CYS A 208 -12.11 5.95 16.86
C CYS A 208 -13.15 4.93 17.32
N TYR A 209 -12.82 3.64 17.32
CA TYR A 209 -13.78 2.58 17.66
C TYR A 209 -13.39 1.88 18.95
N ILE A 210 -14.28 1.92 19.94
CA ILE A 210 -14.19 1.07 21.13
C ILE A 210 -15.04 -0.16 20.82
N ILE A 211 -14.36 -1.30 20.66
CA ILE A 211 -14.96 -2.57 20.26
C ILE A 211 -15.06 -3.43 21.52
N GLU A 212 -16.27 -3.58 22.07
CA GLU A 212 -16.51 -4.49 23.19
C GLU A 212 -16.75 -5.92 22.69
N ASP A 213 -17.58 -6.06 21.65
CA ASP A 213 -17.80 -7.29 20.89
C ASP A 213 -18.30 -6.96 19.46
N THR A 214 -18.65 -7.97 18.66
CA THR A 214 -19.11 -7.79 17.27
C THR A 214 -20.44 -7.06 17.13
N ASN A 215 -21.26 -7.01 18.19
CA ASN A 215 -22.56 -6.34 18.23
C ASN A 215 -22.52 -4.98 18.95
N LYS A 216 -21.43 -4.68 19.67
CA LYS A 216 -21.27 -3.47 20.45
C LYS A 216 -19.97 -2.75 20.12
N VAL A 217 -20.09 -1.82 19.17
CA VAL A 217 -19.03 -0.91 18.73
C VAL A 217 -19.46 0.53 19.01
N ILE A 218 -18.67 1.25 19.81
CA ILE A 218 -18.87 2.66 20.13
C ILE A 218 -17.95 3.49 19.24
N PHE A 219 -18.49 4.49 18.55
CA PHE A 219 -17.73 5.45 17.77
C PHE A 219 -17.42 6.70 18.61
N ASP A 220 -16.17 6.80 19.08
CA ASP A 220 -15.64 7.99 19.71
C ASP A 220 -15.25 9.02 18.64
N THR A 221 -16.02 10.10 18.58
CA THR A 221 -15.82 11.17 17.59
C THR A 221 -14.86 12.26 18.03
N THR A 222 -14.27 12.10 19.22
CA THR A 222 -13.22 12.98 19.74
C THR A 222 -11.82 12.43 19.45
N ALA A 223 -11.71 11.13 19.20
CA ALA A 223 -10.46 10.49 18.82
C ALA A 223 -9.91 11.03 17.49
N ASN A 224 -8.58 11.08 17.40
CA ASN A 224 -7.86 11.64 16.26
C ASN A 224 -7.40 10.57 15.24
N GLY A 225 -7.87 9.33 15.36
CA GLY A 225 -7.48 8.20 14.51
C GLY A 225 -8.22 8.11 13.18
N PHE A 226 -7.95 7.00 12.48
CA PHE A 226 -8.63 6.63 11.26
C PHE A 226 -9.96 5.92 11.55
N ARG A 227 -10.89 6.06 10.61
CA ARG A 227 -12.23 5.50 10.69
C ARG A 227 -12.83 5.37 9.28
N LEU A 228 -13.94 4.65 9.18
CA LEU A 228 -14.80 4.73 7.99
C LEU A 228 -15.44 6.11 7.91
N PRO A 229 -15.71 6.62 6.69
CA PRO A 229 -16.53 7.82 6.52
C PRO A 229 -17.95 7.56 7.04
N THR A 230 -18.62 8.60 7.53
CA THR A 230 -20.08 8.54 7.59
C THR A 230 -20.65 8.54 6.17
N GLU A 231 -21.88 8.06 5.99
CA GLU A 231 -22.54 8.09 4.68
C GLU A 231 -22.59 9.52 4.12
N ALA A 232 -22.78 10.50 4.99
CA ALA A 232 -22.82 11.91 4.61
C ALA A 232 -21.44 12.46 4.23
N GLU A 233 -20.38 12.12 4.97
CA GLU A 233 -19.01 12.47 4.58
C GLU A 233 -18.64 11.83 3.23
N TRP A 234 -19.05 10.59 3.00
CA TRP A 234 -18.82 9.89 1.75
C TRP A 234 -19.51 10.60 0.58
N GLU A 235 -20.80 10.94 0.70
CA GLU A 235 -21.52 11.64 -0.39
C GLU A 235 -20.97 13.04 -0.63
N TYR A 236 -20.62 13.76 0.45
CA TYR A 236 -20.01 15.08 0.35
C TYR A 236 -18.68 15.04 -0.39
N ALA A 237 -17.81 14.09 -0.02
CA ALA A 237 -16.53 13.84 -0.68
C ALA A 237 -16.72 13.38 -2.12
N CYS A 238 -17.69 12.52 -2.40
CA CYS A 238 -18.03 12.04 -3.74
C CYS A 238 -18.37 13.21 -4.66
N ARG A 239 -19.34 14.03 -4.24
CA ARG A 239 -19.85 15.18 -5.00
C ARG A 239 -18.80 16.26 -5.25
N ALA A 240 -17.90 16.50 -4.30
CA ALA A 240 -16.84 17.50 -4.42
C ALA A 240 -17.33 18.87 -4.94
N GLY A 241 -18.52 19.28 -4.47
CA GLY A 241 -19.19 20.54 -4.84
C GLY A 241 -20.19 20.45 -5.99
N THR A 242 -20.36 19.30 -6.66
CA THR A 242 -21.41 19.13 -7.68
C THR A 242 -22.74 18.68 -7.07
N ASN A 243 -23.83 18.95 -7.79
CA ASN A 243 -25.19 18.50 -7.42
C ASN A 243 -25.72 17.39 -8.33
N GLY A 244 -24.93 16.98 -9.32
CA GLY A 244 -25.32 15.97 -10.31
C GLY A 244 -25.23 14.54 -9.76
N ASP A 245 -25.68 13.61 -10.59
CA ASP A 245 -25.54 12.17 -10.34
C ASP A 245 -24.07 11.72 -10.34
N PHE A 246 -23.17 12.46 -10.98
CA PHE A 246 -21.74 12.18 -10.99
C PHE A 246 -20.95 13.45 -10.65
N ALA A 247 -19.75 13.30 -10.10
CA ALA A 247 -18.90 14.39 -9.63
C ALA A 247 -18.22 15.21 -10.76
N GLY A 248 -18.62 14.98 -12.01
CA GLY A 248 -18.21 15.72 -13.19
C GLY A 248 -19.39 15.88 -14.16
N ASN A 249 -19.19 16.69 -15.20
CA ASN A 249 -20.21 16.97 -16.22
C ASN A 249 -20.18 15.96 -17.40
N GLY A 250 -19.52 14.81 -17.22
CA GLY A 250 -19.12 13.90 -18.29
C GLY A 250 -19.76 12.52 -18.24
N ASN A 251 -19.18 11.61 -19.03
CA ASN A 251 -19.59 10.21 -19.08
C ASN A 251 -19.17 9.50 -17.79
N PRO A 252 -20.07 8.80 -17.07
CA PRO A 252 -19.70 8.05 -15.86
C PRO A 252 -18.56 7.04 -16.10
N LEU A 253 -18.43 6.51 -17.31
CA LEU A 253 -17.37 5.56 -17.68
C LEU A 253 -15.95 6.18 -17.66
N ASP A 254 -15.82 7.50 -17.62
CA ASP A 254 -14.54 8.20 -17.50
C ASP A 254 -14.07 8.28 -16.04
N MET A 255 -14.99 8.13 -15.09
CA MET A 255 -14.73 8.25 -13.65
C MET A 255 -14.78 6.90 -12.91
N GLY A 256 -15.20 5.84 -13.61
CA GLY A 256 -15.63 4.61 -12.97
C GLY A 256 -15.43 3.33 -13.74
N TRP A 257 -15.23 2.24 -13.00
CA TRP A 257 -15.28 0.87 -13.50
C TRP A 257 -16.62 0.22 -13.15
N PHE A 258 -17.35 -0.21 -14.18
CA PHE A 258 -18.70 -0.77 -14.13
C PHE A 258 -18.77 -2.03 -14.99
N ASP A 259 -19.87 -2.76 -14.95
CA ASP A 259 -20.08 -3.99 -15.75
C ASP A 259 -19.72 -3.84 -17.24
N VAL A 260 -20.08 -2.71 -17.86
CA VAL A 260 -19.88 -2.44 -19.28
C VAL A 260 -18.43 -2.15 -19.69
N ASN A 261 -17.53 -1.75 -18.77
CA ASN A 261 -16.15 -1.36 -19.10
C ASN A 261 -15.08 -2.06 -18.25
N SER A 262 -15.45 -2.76 -17.17
CA SER A 262 -14.50 -3.41 -16.26
C SER A 262 -13.97 -4.74 -16.79
N GLY A 263 -14.68 -5.38 -17.73
CA GLY A 263 -14.40 -6.76 -18.10
C GLY A 263 -14.71 -7.75 -16.97
N MET A 264 -15.66 -7.40 -16.09
CA MET A 264 -16.09 -8.19 -14.93
C MET A 264 -14.93 -8.53 -13.97
N LYS A 265 -14.13 -7.53 -13.62
CA LYS A 265 -13.11 -7.61 -12.55
C LYS A 265 -12.80 -6.23 -11.96
N PRO A 266 -12.26 -6.14 -10.73
CA PRO A 266 -11.73 -4.88 -10.20
C PRO A 266 -10.48 -4.46 -10.98
N HIS A 267 -10.16 -3.17 -10.91
CA HIS A 267 -8.98 -2.58 -11.54
C HIS A 267 -8.07 -1.91 -10.51
N PRO A 268 -6.80 -1.68 -10.84
CA PRO A 268 -5.92 -0.88 -10.01
C PRO A 268 -6.56 0.48 -9.71
N VAL A 269 -6.45 0.92 -8.46
CA VAL A 269 -7.01 2.20 -8.04
C VAL A 269 -6.39 3.36 -8.83
N GLY A 270 -7.18 4.40 -9.10
CA GLY A 270 -6.69 5.62 -9.73
C GLY A 270 -6.48 5.57 -11.24
N GLU A 271 -6.98 4.55 -11.94
CA GLU A 271 -6.89 4.45 -13.41
C GLU A 271 -8.00 5.23 -14.15
N LYS A 272 -8.96 5.78 -13.42
CA LYS A 272 -10.04 6.65 -13.93
C LYS A 272 -9.85 8.10 -13.47
N SER A 273 -10.68 9.00 -14.01
CA SER A 273 -10.61 10.41 -13.65
C SER A 273 -11.08 10.64 -12.21
N PRO A 274 -10.36 11.43 -11.40
CA PRO A 274 -10.83 11.80 -10.06
C PRO A 274 -11.96 12.82 -10.14
N ASN A 275 -12.63 13.07 -9.02
CA ASN A 275 -13.46 14.26 -8.87
C ASN A 275 -12.63 15.55 -8.70
N SER A 276 -13.29 16.70 -8.60
CA SER A 276 -12.66 18.03 -8.48
C SER A 276 -11.76 18.21 -7.23
N TRP A 277 -11.84 17.32 -6.25
CA TRP A 277 -10.98 17.32 -5.06
C TRP A 277 -9.81 16.33 -5.16
N GLY A 278 -9.69 15.58 -6.27
CA GLY A 278 -8.61 14.61 -6.45
C GLY A 278 -8.89 13.25 -5.80
N ILE A 279 -10.16 12.92 -5.54
CA ILE A 279 -10.57 11.63 -5.01
C ILE A 279 -11.01 10.73 -6.16
N PHE A 280 -10.40 9.56 -6.25
CA PHE A 280 -10.58 8.59 -7.32
C PHE A 280 -11.60 7.52 -6.94
N ASP A 281 -12.15 6.87 -7.96
CA ASP A 281 -12.97 5.66 -7.85
C ASP A 281 -14.25 5.84 -7.00
N MET A 282 -14.68 7.09 -6.75
CA MET A 282 -15.95 7.39 -6.05
C MET A 282 -17.21 6.95 -6.82
N HIS A 283 -17.04 6.51 -8.07
CA HIS A 283 -18.10 6.10 -8.99
C HIS A 283 -17.78 4.75 -9.65
N GLY A 284 -17.53 3.69 -8.89
CA GLY A 284 -17.38 2.34 -9.42
C GLY A 284 -16.22 1.61 -8.75
N ASN A 285 -15.61 0.66 -9.46
CA ASN A 285 -14.58 -0.25 -8.94
C ASN A 285 -15.13 -1.13 -7.81
N VAL A 286 -15.08 -0.78 -6.53
CA VAL A 286 -15.73 -1.56 -5.47
C VAL A 286 -16.75 -0.74 -4.68
N TRP A 287 -17.76 -1.43 -4.14
CA TRP A 287 -18.63 -0.82 -3.15
C TRP A 287 -17.81 -0.47 -1.91
N GLU A 288 -18.17 0.61 -1.21
CA GLU A 288 -17.40 1.07 -0.06
C GLU A 288 -18.24 1.12 1.21
N TRP A 289 -17.75 0.46 2.26
CA TRP A 289 -18.33 0.53 3.59
C TRP A 289 -18.36 1.95 4.16
N CYS A 290 -19.51 2.34 4.70
CA CYS A 290 -19.66 3.53 5.55
C CYS A 290 -19.90 3.11 7.01
N TRP A 291 -19.72 4.05 7.94
CA TRP A 291 -20.04 3.84 9.36
C TRP A 291 -21.53 3.51 9.56
N ASP A 292 -22.42 4.19 8.84
CA ASP A 292 -23.84 4.28 9.12
C ASP A 292 -24.57 2.93 9.00
N TRP A 293 -25.54 2.73 9.89
CA TRP A 293 -26.58 1.72 9.69
C TRP A 293 -27.52 2.18 8.57
N PHE A 294 -27.95 1.26 7.70
CA PHE A 294 -28.93 1.54 6.68
C PHE A 294 -30.34 1.59 7.29
N ASP A 295 -31.04 2.70 7.03
CA ASP A 295 -32.47 2.87 7.29
C ASP A 295 -33.09 3.58 6.07
N PRO A 296 -34.09 2.96 5.41
CA PRO A 296 -34.69 3.52 4.20
C PRO A 296 -35.41 4.85 4.43
N PHE A 297 -35.78 5.18 5.67
CA PHE A 297 -36.46 6.43 6.03
C PHE A 297 -35.54 7.42 6.76
N TYR A 298 -34.22 7.15 6.81
CA TYR A 298 -33.29 7.98 7.58
C TYR A 298 -33.26 9.44 7.11
N TYR A 299 -33.34 9.69 5.80
CA TYR A 299 -33.24 11.03 5.23
C TYR A 299 -34.39 11.96 5.65
N GLU A 300 -35.58 11.42 5.94
CA GLU A 300 -36.73 12.20 6.42
C GLU A 300 -36.50 12.80 7.81
N LYS A 301 -35.62 12.20 8.60
CA LYS A 301 -35.35 12.55 10.01
C LYS A 301 -33.87 12.85 10.28
N SER A 302 -33.06 12.95 9.23
CA SER A 302 -31.61 13.14 9.32
C SER A 302 -31.29 14.47 9.99
N PRO A 303 -30.43 14.50 11.03
CA PRO A 303 -29.99 15.75 11.61
C PRO A 303 -29.12 16.51 10.60
N LYS A 304 -29.26 17.83 10.60
CA LYS A 304 -28.51 18.72 9.69
C LYS A 304 -26.99 18.67 9.91
N VAL A 305 -26.53 18.50 11.16
CA VAL A 305 -25.12 18.66 11.53
C VAL A 305 -24.48 17.29 11.74
N ASN A 306 -23.47 16.96 10.93
CA ASN A 306 -22.69 15.72 10.97
C ASN A 306 -23.53 14.45 11.19
N PRO A 307 -24.52 14.13 10.32
CA PRO A 307 -25.32 12.91 10.45
C PRO A 307 -24.45 11.65 10.38
N ARG A 308 -24.84 10.64 11.17
CA ARG A 308 -24.08 9.38 11.38
C ARG A 308 -24.96 8.13 11.28
N GLY A 309 -26.14 8.27 10.67
CA GLY A 309 -27.12 7.20 10.57
C GLY A 309 -27.92 7.02 11.86
N PRO A 310 -28.85 6.06 11.87
CA PRO A 310 -29.59 5.71 13.07
C PRO A 310 -28.66 5.04 14.11
N ASN A 311 -29.02 5.12 15.39
CA ASN A 311 -28.21 4.58 16.49
C ASN A 311 -28.09 3.04 16.47
N ASN A 312 -29.03 2.36 15.80
CA ASN A 312 -29.04 0.91 15.63
C ASN A 312 -29.55 0.54 14.24
N GLY A 313 -29.27 -0.70 13.83
CA GLY A 313 -29.70 -1.24 12.56
C GLY A 313 -29.28 -2.69 12.41
N LYS A 314 -29.65 -3.29 11.28
CA LYS A 314 -29.30 -4.69 10.97
C LYS A 314 -28.16 -4.81 9.96
N ILE A 315 -27.97 -3.78 9.14
CA ILE A 315 -27.08 -3.81 7.99
C ILE A 315 -26.46 -2.43 7.76
N ARG A 316 -25.18 -2.38 7.41
CA ARG A 316 -24.42 -1.14 7.20
C ARG A 316 -24.57 -0.65 5.77
N VAL A 317 -24.46 0.66 5.60
CA VAL A 317 -24.51 1.32 4.28
C VAL A 317 -23.25 0.98 3.47
N VAL A 318 -23.44 0.77 2.17
CA VAL A 318 -22.38 0.81 1.17
C VAL A 318 -22.69 1.80 0.04
N ARG A 319 -21.65 2.36 -0.56
CA ARG A 319 -21.71 3.47 -1.53
C ARG A 319 -20.78 3.25 -2.73
N GLY A 320 -21.00 3.98 -3.82
CA GLY A 320 -20.02 4.09 -4.93
C GLY A 320 -20.28 3.25 -6.18
N GLY A 321 -21.04 2.16 -6.10
CA GLY A 321 -21.16 1.21 -7.21
C GLY A 321 -19.99 0.23 -7.24
N CYS A 322 -19.95 -0.68 -8.22
CA CYS A 322 -18.82 -1.59 -8.38
C CYS A 322 -18.68 -2.09 -9.83
N TRP A 323 -17.57 -2.79 -10.08
CA TRP A 323 -17.19 -3.36 -11.37
C TRP A 323 -18.19 -4.38 -11.95
N GLN A 324 -19.17 -4.85 -11.17
CA GLN A 324 -20.21 -5.81 -11.59
C GLN A 324 -21.59 -5.19 -11.83
N LYS A 325 -21.74 -3.89 -11.61
CA LYS A 325 -23.04 -3.22 -11.65
C LYS A 325 -23.00 -2.08 -12.66
N GLY A 326 -24.17 -1.78 -13.23
CA GLY A 326 -24.35 -0.67 -14.15
C GLY A 326 -24.17 0.70 -13.48
N THR A 327 -23.98 1.73 -14.30
CA THR A 327 -23.64 3.09 -13.86
C THR A 327 -24.65 3.73 -12.91
N THR A 328 -25.94 3.35 -12.98
CA THR A 328 -26.99 3.83 -12.05
C THR A 328 -26.66 3.58 -10.59
N PHE A 329 -25.89 2.53 -10.29
CA PHE A 329 -25.45 2.21 -8.94
C PHE A 329 -24.27 3.06 -8.46
N GLY A 330 -23.52 3.67 -9.39
CA GLY A 330 -22.40 4.56 -9.08
C GLY A 330 -22.77 6.04 -8.99
N ARG A 331 -24.06 6.40 -9.02
CA ARG A 331 -24.48 7.78 -8.80
C ARG A 331 -24.07 8.24 -7.41
N SER A 332 -23.70 9.52 -7.25
CA SER A 332 -23.33 10.14 -5.98
C SER A 332 -24.33 9.88 -4.87
N SER A 333 -25.63 9.84 -5.18
CA SER A 333 -26.71 9.61 -4.20
C SER A 333 -27.08 8.14 -4.00
N SER A 334 -26.56 7.21 -4.80
CA SER A 334 -26.94 5.79 -4.76
C SER A 334 -26.54 5.14 -3.44
N ARG A 335 -27.52 4.82 -2.60
CA ARG A 335 -27.34 4.14 -1.30
C ARG A 335 -27.62 2.66 -1.51
N GLN A 336 -26.75 1.79 -1.03
CA GLN A 336 -27.00 0.35 -1.08
C GLN A 336 -26.66 -0.30 0.27
N PHE A 337 -26.98 -1.58 0.37
CA PHE A 337 -26.62 -2.44 1.48
C PHE A 337 -26.27 -3.84 0.89
N PRO A 338 -25.42 -4.62 1.55
CA PRO A 338 -25.07 -5.97 1.09
C PRO A 338 -26.24 -6.94 1.26
N GLU A 339 -26.96 -7.24 0.17
CA GLU A 339 -28.06 -8.21 0.20
C GLU A 339 -27.57 -9.63 0.53
N ASP A 340 -26.64 -10.19 -0.26
CA ASP A 340 -26.17 -11.59 -0.07
C ASP A 340 -24.66 -11.82 -0.36
N GLN A 341 -23.96 -10.89 -1.01
CA GLN A 341 -22.55 -11.08 -1.40
C GLN A 341 -21.70 -9.84 -1.10
N LYS A 342 -20.56 -10.07 -0.42
CA LYS A 342 -19.56 -9.05 -0.06
C LYS A 342 -18.34 -9.05 -0.99
N SER A 343 -18.35 -9.92 -2.01
CA SER A 343 -17.21 -10.22 -2.89
C SER A 343 -16.69 -9.02 -3.69
N ASN A 344 -17.45 -7.93 -3.75
CA ASN A 344 -17.13 -6.69 -4.45
C ASN A 344 -17.18 -5.44 -3.54
N ILE A 345 -17.12 -5.64 -2.22
CA ILE A 345 -17.16 -4.57 -1.23
C ILE A 345 -15.77 -4.43 -0.60
N GLY A 346 -15.21 -3.22 -0.73
CA GLY A 346 -14.03 -2.73 -0.04
C GLY A 346 -14.39 -1.53 0.85
N PHE A 347 -13.45 -0.61 1.01
CA PHE A 347 -13.66 0.62 1.78
C PHE A 347 -12.56 1.64 1.52
N ARG A 348 -12.83 2.87 1.92
CA ARG A 348 -11.83 3.93 2.10
C ARG A 348 -11.88 4.44 3.53
N ILE A 349 -10.86 5.17 3.96
CA ILE A 349 -10.76 5.67 5.33
C ILE A 349 -10.75 7.19 5.36
N VAL A 350 -11.19 7.74 6.49
CA VAL A 350 -11.08 9.15 6.81
C VAL A 350 -10.43 9.36 8.17
N ARG A 351 -9.98 10.59 8.42
CA ARG A 351 -9.47 11.06 9.71
C ARG A 351 -9.86 12.52 9.89
N THR A 352 -10.53 12.84 11.00
CA THR A 352 -10.91 14.22 11.30
C THR A 352 -9.68 15.07 11.56
N VAL A 353 -9.61 16.27 10.96
CA VAL A 353 -8.57 17.26 11.26
C VAL A 353 -9.10 18.12 12.41
N THR A 354 -8.64 17.85 13.63
CA THR A 354 -8.94 18.69 14.80
C THR A 354 -8.18 20.01 14.68
N LYS A 355 -8.88 21.11 14.94
CA LYS A 355 -8.28 22.46 14.98
C LYS A 355 -7.27 22.60 16.11
#